data_AF-A0A645AAY0-F1
#
_entry.id   AF-A0A645AAY0-F1
#
_cell.length_a   1.000
_cell.length_b   1.000
_cell.length_c   1.000
_cell.angle_alpha   90.00
_cell.angle_beta   90.00
_cell.angle_gamma   90.00
#
_symmetry.space_group_name_H-M   'P 1'
#
loop_
_entity.id
_entity.type
_entity.pdbx_description
1 polymer ?
#
loop_
_entity_poly.entity_id
_entity_poly.type
_entity_poly.pdbx_seq_one_letter_code
_entity_poly.pdbx_strand_id
1 'polypeptide(L)'
;MVTNANISIINSLIPKSITTPMGLSLTNTINGVEAVTVVAIIFTGILGAIIAPLVFKVGKINHPVAKGIALGTSAHALGTTKALEMGEVEGAMSGLSIGISGILTVVLIPIILNLV
;
A
#
# COMPACT_ATOMS: atom_id res chain seq x y z
N MET A 1 3.84 18.86 15.10
CA MET A 1 2.69 17.97 14.81
C MET A 1 1.65 18.82 14.08
N VAL A 2 1.63 18.75 12.74
CA VAL A 2 0.98 19.77 11.87
C VAL A 2 -0.56 19.65 11.84
N THR A 3 -1.10 18.52 12.30
CA THR A 3 -2.53 18.30 12.49
C THR A 3 -2.81 18.10 13.97
N ASN A 4 -3.84 18.75 14.51
CA ASN A 4 -4.30 18.60 15.91
C ASN A 4 -5.00 17.23 16.13
N ALA A 5 -4.56 16.19 15.41
CA ALA A 5 -5.20 14.89 15.34
C ALA A 5 -4.73 13.97 16.47
N ASN A 6 -5.63 13.12 16.95
CA ASN A 6 -5.31 12.12 17.97
C ASN A 6 -4.22 11.16 17.45
N ILE A 7 -3.26 10.81 18.31
CA ILE A 7 -2.16 9.90 17.98
C ILE A 7 -2.66 8.53 17.48
N SER A 8 -3.79 8.04 18.00
CA SER A 8 -4.39 6.78 17.55
C SER A 8 -4.83 6.85 16.09
N ILE A 9 -5.36 8.00 15.65
CA ILE A 9 -5.75 8.25 14.25
C ILE A 9 -4.50 8.28 13.37
N ILE A 10 -3.44 8.96 13.80
CA ILE A 10 -2.18 9.01 13.06
C ILE A 10 -1.60 7.60 12.89
N ASN A 11 -1.55 6.82 13.96
CA ASN A 11 -1.06 5.45 13.93
C ASN A 11 -1.88 4.57 12.99
N SER A 12 -3.20 4.80 12.88
CA SER A 12 -4.07 4.09 11.93
C SER A 12 -3.75 4.37 10.46
N LEU A 13 -3.16 5.53 10.15
CA LEU A 13 -2.83 5.92 8.77
C LEU A 13 -1.46 5.40 8.31
N ILE A 14 -0.60 4.97 9.23
CA ILE A 14 0.72 4.40 8.92
C ILE A 14 0.61 3.17 8.00
N PRO A 15 -0.19 2.13 8.32
CA PRO A 15 -0.32 0.93 7.50
C PRO A 15 -1.21 1.06 6.25
N LYS A 16 -1.56 2.28 5.81
CA LYS A 16 -2.51 2.49 4.69
C LYS A 16 -2.07 1.91 3.33
N SER A 17 -0.80 1.53 3.18
CA SER A 17 -0.19 1.16 1.89
C SER A 17 0.16 -0.34 1.78
N ILE A 18 -0.24 -1.14 2.76
CA ILE A 18 -0.09 -2.61 2.73
C ILE A 18 -1.47 -3.28 2.74
N THR A 19 -1.52 -4.60 2.55
CA THR A 19 -2.78 -5.33 2.51
C THR A 19 -3.47 -5.33 3.86
N THR A 20 -4.80 -5.41 3.86
CA THR A 20 -5.63 -5.35 5.07
C THR A 20 -5.16 -6.29 6.19
N PRO A 21 -4.83 -7.58 5.94
CA PRO A 21 -4.38 -8.47 7.02
C PRO A 21 -3.08 -7.99 7.69
N MET A 22 -2.10 -7.55 6.88
CA MET A 22 -0.83 -7.01 7.40
C MET A 22 -1.05 -5.67 8.12
N GLY A 23 -1.90 -4.83 7.56
CA GLY A 23 -2.21 -3.50 8.11
C GLY A 23 -2.93 -3.56 9.44
N LEU A 24 -3.90 -4.47 9.60
CA LEU A 24 -4.58 -4.70 10.88
C LEU A 24 -3.60 -5.24 11.94
N SER A 25 -2.75 -6.19 11.56
CA SER A 25 -1.71 -6.74 12.45
C SER A 25 -0.78 -5.64 12.98
N LEU A 26 -0.32 -4.76 12.08
CA LEU A 26 0.53 -3.64 12.46
C LEU A 26 -0.22 -2.60 13.30
N THR A 27 -1.46 -2.25 12.93
CA THR A 27 -2.31 -1.29 13.66
C THR A 27 -2.47 -1.67 15.12
N ASN A 28 -2.72 -2.95 15.40
CA ASN A 28 -2.85 -3.47 16.75
C ASN A 28 -1.54 -3.35 17.56
N THR A 29 -0.40 -3.49 16.90
CA THR A 29 0.92 -3.36 17.54
C THR A 29 1.22 -1.91 17.92
N ILE A 30 0.71 -0.94 17.16
CA ILE A 30 1.00 0.50 17.33
C ILE A 30 -0.17 1.27 17.97
N ASN A 31 -1.14 0.59 18.58
CA ASN A 31 -2.30 1.20 19.25
C ASN A 31 -3.13 2.14 18.34
N GLY A 32 -3.32 1.76 17.07
CA GLY A 32 -4.22 2.46 16.14
C GLY A 32 -5.67 1.96 16.21
N VAL A 33 -6.53 2.53 15.36
CA VAL A 33 -7.93 2.19 15.19
C VAL A 33 -8.12 1.41 13.89
N GLU A 34 -8.42 0.12 14.01
CA GLU A 34 -8.57 -0.81 12.86
C GLU A 34 -9.52 -0.28 11.78
N ALA A 35 -10.67 0.27 12.18
CA ALA A 35 -11.66 0.79 11.24
C ALA A 35 -11.10 1.91 10.35
N VAL A 36 -10.28 2.80 10.92
CA VAL A 36 -9.64 3.90 10.17
C VAL A 36 -8.58 3.33 9.23
N THR A 37 -7.80 2.36 9.70
CA THR A 37 -6.81 1.65 8.87
C THR A 37 -7.46 1.02 7.63
N VAL A 38 -8.55 0.27 7.82
CA VAL A 38 -9.25 -0.40 6.71
C VAL A 38 -9.73 0.60 5.67
N VAL A 39 -10.37 1.69 6.11
CA VAL A 39 -10.82 2.76 5.22
C VAL A 39 -9.64 3.36 4.46
N ALA A 40 -8.54 3.64 5.14
CA ALA A 40 -7.34 4.20 4.51
C ALA A 40 -6.72 3.24 3.47
N ILE A 41 -6.63 1.94 3.77
CA ILE A 41 -6.11 0.90 2.85
C ILE A 41 -6.97 0.79 1.59
N ILE A 42 -8.29 0.72 1.76
CA ILE A 42 -9.23 0.62 0.63
C ILE A 42 -9.14 1.89 -0.21
N PHE A 43 -9.15 3.06 0.42
CA PHE A 43 -9.09 4.34 -0.27
C PHE A 43 -7.82 4.48 -1.12
N THR A 44 -6.64 4.20 -0.54
CA THR A 44 -5.37 4.26 -1.27
C THR A 44 -5.31 3.22 -2.39
N GLY A 45 -5.78 2.00 -2.15
CA GLY A 45 -5.77 0.93 -3.15
C GLY A 45 -6.66 1.24 -4.36
N ILE A 46 -7.89 1.71 -4.12
CA ILE A 46 -8.83 2.09 -5.19
C ILE A 46 -8.25 3.25 -6.00
N LEU A 47 -7.81 4.32 -5.34
CA LEU A 47 -7.29 5.49 -6.04
C LEU A 47 -6.05 5.14 -6.87
N GLY A 48 -5.12 4.37 -6.30
CA GLY A 48 -3.92 3.96 -7.02
C GLY A 48 -4.25 3.12 -8.26
N ALA A 49 -5.19 2.17 -8.16
CA ALA A 49 -5.61 1.35 -9.29
C ALA A 49 -6.33 2.15 -10.40
N ILE A 50 -7.12 3.16 -10.04
CA ILE A 50 -7.83 4.04 -10.99
C ILE A 50 -6.85 5.00 -11.68
N ILE A 51 -5.90 5.57 -10.93
CA ILE A 51 -4.97 6.60 -11.42
C ILE A 51 -3.80 5.97 -12.21
N ALA A 52 -3.42 4.73 -11.91
CA ALA A 52 -2.24 4.08 -12.51
C ALA A 52 -2.19 4.12 -14.06
N PRO A 53 -3.26 3.82 -14.82
CA PRO A 53 -3.21 3.92 -16.29
C PRO A 53 -2.88 5.32 -16.79
N LEU A 54 -3.41 6.35 -16.14
CA LEU A 54 -3.09 7.74 -16.46
C LEU A 54 -1.62 8.05 -16.16
N VAL A 55 -1.12 7.62 -15.01
CA VAL A 55 0.29 7.78 -14.62
C VAL A 55 1.21 7.07 -15.60
N PHE A 56 0.89 5.85 -16.02
CA PHE A 56 1.69 5.11 -16.99
C PHE A 56 1.68 5.78 -18.37
N LYS A 57 0.53 6.32 -18.80
CA LYS A 57 0.41 7.05 -20.06
C LYS A 57 1.22 8.35 -20.06
N VAL A 58 1.07 9.17 -19.02
CA VAL A 58 1.78 10.46 -18.87
C VAL A 58 3.28 10.23 -18.68
N GLY A 59 3.66 9.27 -17.85
CA GLY A 59 5.04 8.89 -17.59
C GLY A 59 5.69 8.04 -18.69
N LYS A 60 4.95 7.69 -19.75
CA LYS A 60 5.41 6.82 -20.86
C LYS A 60 5.98 5.48 -20.37
N ILE A 61 5.41 4.93 -19.30
CA ILE A 61 5.83 3.66 -18.70
C ILE A 61 5.17 2.52 -19.46
N ASN A 62 5.95 1.87 -20.33
CA ASN A 62 5.45 0.78 -21.17
C ASN A 62 5.90 -0.60 -20.69
N HIS A 63 6.97 -0.69 -19.90
CA HIS A 63 7.55 -1.96 -19.50
C HIS A 63 6.64 -2.72 -18.51
N PRO A 64 6.27 -3.99 -18.79
CA PRO A 64 5.29 -4.74 -17.99
C PRO A 64 5.74 -4.92 -16.54
N VAL A 65 7.02 -5.26 -16.32
CA VAL A 65 7.59 -5.36 -14.98
C VAL A 65 7.48 -4.05 -14.20
N ALA A 66 7.73 -2.91 -14.83
CA ALA A 66 7.68 -1.61 -14.16
C ALA A 66 6.25 -1.25 -13.74
N LYS A 67 5.27 -1.53 -14.60
CA LYS A 67 3.85 -1.34 -14.29
C LYS A 67 3.40 -2.23 -13.13
N GLY A 68 3.79 -3.51 -13.17
CA GLY A 68 3.49 -4.47 -12.12
C GLY A 68 4.06 -4.04 -10.76
N ILE A 69 5.35 -3.70 -10.71
CA ILE A 69 5.99 -3.23 -9.46
C ILE A 69 5.32 -1.95 -8.95
N ALA A 70 5.04 -0.99 -9.83
CA ALA A 70 4.40 0.26 -9.46
C ALA A 70 3.00 0.03 -8.88
N LEU A 71 2.17 -0.81 -9.51
CA LEU A 71 0.83 -1.14 -9.02
C LEU A 71 0.87 -1.87 -7.68
N GLY A 72 1.73 -2.90 -7.56
CA GLY A 72 1.82 -3.72 -6.35
C GLY A 72 2.30 -2.93 -5.13
N THR A 73 3.23 -1.99 -5.31
CA THR A 73 3.73 -1.14 -4.22
C THR A 73 2.81 0.03 -3.87
N SER A 74 2.12 0.62 -4.84
CA SER A 74 1.29 1.81 -4.61
C SER A 74 -0.16 1.52 -4.24
N ALA A 75 -0.73 0.45 -4.81
CA ALA A 75 -2.16 0.12 -4.72
C ALA A 75 -2.42 -1.31 -4.21
N HIS A 76 -1.36 -2.03 -3.83
CA HIS A 76 -1.40 -3.34 -3.20
C HIS A 76 -2.38 -4.31 -3.87
N ALA A 77 -3.25 -4.99 -3.13
CA ALA A 77 -4.12 -6.04 -3.66
C ALA A 77 -5.03 -5.54 -4.79
N LEU A 78 -5.60 -4.33 -4.64
CA LEU A 78 -6.44 -3.72 -5.67
C LEU A 78 -5.63 -3.31 -6.91
N GLY A 79 -4.39 -2.86 -6.70
CA GLY A 79 -3.42 -2.63 -7.76
C GLY A 79 -3.07 -3.90 -8.52
N THR A 80 -2.91 -5.03 -7.83
CA THR A 80 -2.64 -6.32 -8.47
C THR A 80 -3.81 -6.80 -9.32
N THR A 81 -5.06 -6.57 -8.90
CA THR A 81 -6.22 -6.83 -9.77
C THR A 81 -6.11 -6.02 -11.07
N LYS A 82 -5.79 -4.72 -11.00
CA LYS A 82 -5.54 -3.89 -12.18
C LYS A 82 -4.33 -4.36 -12.99
N ALA A 83 -3.29 -4.85 -12.35
CA ALA A 83 -2.08 -5.36 -13.01
C ALA A 83 -2.39 -6.63 -13.80
N LEU A 84 -3.19 -7.54 -13.23
CA LEU A 84 -3.66 -8.76 -13.90
C LEU A 84 -4.53 -8.44 -15.12
N GLU A 85 -5.33 -7.37 -15.06
CA GLU A 85 -6.06 -6.88 -16.24
C GLU A 85 -5.13 -6.35 -17.36
N MET A 86 -3.92 -5.89 -17.02
CA MET A 86 -2.94 -5.41 -17.99
C MET A 86 -2.09 -6.52 -18.61
N GLY A 87 -1.79 -7.57 -17.84
CA GLY A 87 -1.02 -8.72 -18.31
C GLY A 87 -0.55 -9.64 -17.19
N GLU A 88 -0.16 -10.86 -17.55
CA GLU A 88 0.33 -11.85 -16.60
C GLU A 88 1.64 -11.40 -15.92
N VAL A 89 2.54 -10.76 -16.67
CA VAL A 89 3.82 -10.27 -16.15
C VAL A 89 3.60 -9.12 -15.16
N GLU A 90 2.72 -8.17 -15.50
CA GLU A 90 2.30 -7.10 -14.61
C GLU A 90 1.73 -7.67 -13.30
N GLY A 91 0.80 -8.61 -13.40
CA GLY A 91 0.19 -9.27 -12.25
C GLY A 91 1.20 -10.01 -11.37
N ALA A 92 2.09 -10.80 -11.97
CA ALA A 92 3.13 -11.54 -11.26
C ALA A 92 4.09 -10.60 -10.51
N MET A 93 4.57 -9.54 -11.19
CA MET A 93 5.47 -8.57 -10.57
C MET A 93 4.78 -7.72 -9.51
N SER A 94 3.49 -7.44 -9.67
CA SER A 94 2.66 -6.79 -8.65
C SER A 94 2.53 -7.64 -7.39
N GLY A 95 2.24 -8.95 -7.55
CA GLY A 95 2.17 -9.90 -6.44
C GLY A 95 3.48 -10.01 -5.65
N LEU A 96 4.61 -10.13 -6.35
CA LEU A 96 5.94 -10.12 -5.73
C LEU A 96 6.17 -8.84 -4.90
N SER A 97 5.81 -7.70 -5.48
CA SER A 97 6.01 -6.39 -4.88
C SER A 97 5.16 -6.18 -3.62
N ILE A 98 3.93 -6.71 -3.58
CA ILE A 98 3.10 -6.72 -2.36
C ILE A 98 3.82 -7.47 -1.24
N GLY A 99 4.34 -8.66 -1.53
CA GLY A 99 5.00 -9.49 -0.51
C GLY A 99 6.20 -8.76 0.10
N ILE A 100 7.07 -8.22 -0.75
CA ILE A 100 8.28 -7.52 -0.31
C ILE A 100 7.93 -6.23 0.46
N SER A 101 7.08 -5.37 -0.11
CA SER A 101 6.72 -4.10 0.54
C SER A 101 5.95 -4.30 1.84
N GLY A 102 5.08 -5.31 1.89
CA GLY A 102 4.36 -5.71 3.10
C GLY A 102 5.29 -6.14 4.23
N ILE A 103 6.21 -7.06 3.95
CA ILE A 103 7.20 -7.55 4.92
C ILE A 103 8.07 -6.39 5.43
N LEU A 104 8.59 -5.58 4.52
CA LEU A 104 9.43 -4.43 4.88
C LEU A 104 8.67 -3.46 5.80
N THR A 105 7.41 -3.16 5.49
CA THR A 105 6.60 -2.23 6.31
C THR A 105 6.33 -2.80 7.70
N VAL A 106 5.93 -4.08 7.79
CA VAL A 106 5.63 -4.73 9.08
C VAL A 106 6.85 -4.81 9.98
N VAL A 107 8.05 -5.02 9.42
CA VAL A 107 9.31 -5.10 10.18
C VAL A 107 9.86 -3.71 10.52
N LEU A 108 9.91 -2.78 9.55
CA LEU A 108 10.57 -1.50 9.73
C LEU A 108 9.77 -0.53 10.61
N ILE A 109 8.44 -0.53 10.53
CA ILE A 109 7.63 0.45 11.28
C ILE A 109 7.81 0.31 12.81
N PRO A 110 7.71 -0.87 13.42
CA PRO A 110 7.96 -1.02 14.86
C PRO A 110 9.38 -0.59 15.26
N ILE A 111 10.38 -0.87 14.42
CA ILE A 111 11.77 -0.48 14.68
C ILE A 111 11.92 1.03 14.68
N ILE A 112 11.37 1.71 13.66
CA ILE A 112 11.43 3.17 13.51
C ILE A 112 10.70 3.85 14.67
N LEU A 113 9.52 3.35 15.06
CA LEU A 113 8.75 3.92 16.16
C LEU A 113 9.42 3.74 17.53
N ASN A 114 10.25 2.72 17.72
CA ASN A 114 11.03 2.55 18.95
C ASN A 114 12.30 3.41 19.00
N LEU A 115 12.75 3.94 17.86
CA LEU A 115 13.96 4.77 17.74
C LEU A 115 13.67 6.27 17.91
N VAL A 116 12.43 6.69 17.72
CA VAL A 116 11.96 8.09 17.77
C VAL A 116 11.20 8.33 19.06
#